data_AF-A0A5R8NME5-F1
#
_entry.id   AF-A0A5R8NME5-F1
#
_cell.length_a   1.000
_cell.length_b   1.000
_cell.length_c   1.000
_cell.angle_alpha   90.00
_cell.angle_beta   90.00
_cell.angle_gamma   90.00
#
_symmetry.space_group_name_H-M   'P 1'
#
loop_
_entity.id
_entity.type
_entity.pdbx_description
1 polymer ?
#
loop_
_entity_poly.entity_id
_entity_poly.type
_entity_poly.pdbx_seq_one_letter_code
_entity_poly.pdbx_strand_id
1 'polypeptide(L)'
;MVRRGQQNKRALREASKSAFEQLDSPHGTYAPPDREKCRYRQWDTPVDDLGTVRLQFNIWRANGQIADFVINVQVLTSDGWTSVERVDCCHGHCHLHVDNDDENARSLYKLDGPADVEHAFSRVQVLADQRARIIRDRGA
;
A
#
# COMPACT_ATOMS: atom_id res chain seq x y z
N MET A 1 -7.45 -14.03 -48.80
CA MET A 1 -7.70 -15.03 -47.72
C MET A 1 -6.44 -15.15 -46.87
N VAL A 2 -6.37 -14.45 -45.73
CA VAL A 2 -5.25 -14.60 -44.78
C VAL A 2 -5.51 -15.87 -43.96
N ARG A 3 -4.57 -16.82 -43.99
CA ARG A 3 -4.71 -18.14 -43.37
C ARG A 3 -4.77 -17.99 -41.84
N ARG A 4 -5.85 -18.47 -41.20
CA ARG A 4 -6.08 -18.51 -39.73
C ARG A 4 -4.83 -18.84 -38.89
N GLY A 5 -3.93 -19.69 -39.41
CA GLY A 5 -2.68 -20.06 -38.73
C GLY A 5 -1.65 -18.92 -38.56
N GLN A 6 -1.65 -17.88 -39.40
CA GLN A 6 -0.77 -16.71 -39.25
C GLN A 6 -1.29 -15.72 -38.21
N GLN A 7 -2.61 -15.57 -38.07
CA GLN A 7 -3.22 -14.71 -37.04
C GLN A 7 -2.98 -15.27 -35.63
N ASN A 8 -3.13 -16.58 -35.42
CA ASN A 8 -2.87 -17.19 -34.11
C ASN A 8 -1.41 -17.07 -33.67
N LYS A 9 -0.45 -17.19 -34.60
CA LYS A 9 0.98 -17.01 -34.31
C LYS A 9 1.34 -15.57 -33.95
N ARG A 10 0.66 -14.59 -34.56
CA ARG A 10 0.85 -13.16 -34.25
C ARG A 10 0.25 -12.81 -32.89
N ALA A 11 -0.97 -13.27 -32.62
CA ALA A 11 -1.63 -13.10 -31.32
C ALA A 11 -0.83 -13.74 -30.18
N LEU A 12 -0.27 -14.95 -30.39
CA LEU A 12 0.60 -15.60 -29.41
C LEU A 12 1.90 -14.82 -29.15
N ARG A 13 2.49 -14.23 -30.19
CA ARG A 13 3.68 -13.37 -30.04
C ARG A 13 3.38 -12.07 -29.32
N GLU A 14 2.25 -11.43 -29.63
CA GLU A 14 1.80 -10.21 -28.96
C GLU A 14 1.48 -10.48 -27.48
N ALA A 15 0.79 -11.59 -27.17
CA ALA A 15 0.52 -12.02 -25.80
C ALA A 15 1.80 -12.39 -25.02
N SER A 16 2.76 -13.03 -25.69
CA SER A 16 4.06 -13.32 -25.07
C SER A 16 4.86 -12.05 -24.81
N LYS A 17 4.84 -11.10 -25.75
CA LYS A 17 5.52 -9.81 -25.60
C LYS A 17 4.88 -8.97 -24.49
N SER A 18 3.55 -8.90 -24.41
CA SER A 18 2.87 -8.21 -23.32
C SER A 18 3.11 -8.88 -21.96
N ALA A 19 3.19 -10.21 -21.91
CA ALA A 19 3.54 -10.94 -20.69
C ALA A 19 4.99 -10.65 -20.26
N PHE A 20 5.93 -10.59 -21.20
CA PHE A 20 7.32 -10.19 -20.90
C PHE A 20 7.41 -8.73 -20.44
N GLU A 21 6.69 -7.81 -21.07
CA GLU A 21 6.63 -6.40 -20.67
C GLU A 21 5.97 -6.21 -19.29
N GLN A 22 5.01 -7.07 -18.90
CA GLN A 22 4.45 -7.09 -17.55
C GLN A 22 5.41 -7.65 -16.50
N LEU A 23 6.24 -8.64 -16.86
CA LEU A 23 7.26 -9.19 -15.97
C LEU A 23 8.39 -8.19 -15.69
N ASP A 24 8.78 -7.40 -16.70
CA ASP A 24 9.78 -6.32 -16.60
C ASP A 24 9.19 -4.99 -16.08
N SER A 25 7.87 -4.91 -15.86
CA SER A 25 7.24 -3.70 -15.35
C SER A 25 7.71 -3.42 -13.91
N PRO A 26 8.22 -2.20 -13.63
CA PRO A 26 8.54 -1.80 -12.26
C PRO A 26 7.29 -1.72 -11.38
N HIS A 27 6.09 -1.77 -11.99
CA HIS A 27 4.80 -1.66 -11.32
C HIS A 27 4.12 -3.00 -11.08
N GLY A 28 3.53 -3.14 -9.88
CA GLY A 28 2.66 -4.26 -9.55
C GLY A 28 1.35 -4.22 -10.33
N THR A 29 0.78 -5.40 -10.50
CA THR A 29 -0.45 -5.59 -11.28
C THR A 29 -1.72 -5.58 -10.44
N TYR A 30 -1.59 -5.55 -9.10
CA TYR A 30 -2.74 -5.58 -8.21
C TYR A 30 -3.55 -4.27 -8.26
N ALA A 31 -4.83 -4.41 -8.60
CA ALA A 31 -5.82 -3.35 -8.49
C ALA A 31 -6.75 -3.67 -7.31
N PRO A 32 -6.73 -2.87 -6.21
CA PRO A 32 -7.63 -3.11 -5.09
C PRO A 32 -9.10 -2.95 -5.52
N PRO A 33 -10.01 -3.73 -4.93
CA PRO A 33 -11.45 -3.54 -5.15
C PRO A 33 -11.91 -2.19 -4.60
N ASP A 34 -13.07 -1.75 -5.07
CA ASP A 34 -13.75 -0.56 -4.55
C ASP A 34 -13.94 -0.65 -3.03
N ARG A 35 -13.47 0.37 -2.31
CA ARG A 35 -13.53 0.46 -0.84
C ARG A 35 -14.96 0.41 -0.32
N GLU A 36 -15.94 0.92 -1.08
CA GLU A 36 -17.36 0.89 -0.68
C GLU A 36 -17.92 -0.54 -0.61
N LYS A 37 -17.30 -1.48 -1.32
CA LYS A 37 -17.68 -2.90 -1.33
C LYS A 37 -16.92 -3.72 -0.29
N CYS A 38 -16.03 -3.09 0.47
CA CYS A 38 -15.18 -3.74 1.45
C CYS A 38 -15.67 -3.50 2.87
N ARG A 39 -15.37 -4.44 3.77
CA ARG A 39 -15.58 -4.24 5.20
C ARG A 39 -14.46 -3.37 5.76
N TYR A 40 -14.79 -2.15 6.15
CA TYR A 40 -13.88 -1.22 6.79
C TYR A 40 -13.68 -1.53 8.29
N ARG A 41 -12.45 -1.34 8.77
CA ARG A 41 -12.12 -1.30 10.20
C ARG A 41 -11.03 -0.26 10.45
N GLN A 42 -11.22 0.54 11.50
CA GLN A 42 -10.24 1.49 12.00
C GLN A 42 -9.91 1.19 13.46
N TRP A 43 -8.66 1.42 13.86
CA TRP A 43 -8.28 1.56 15.26
C TRP A 43 -6.99 2.37 15.39
N ASP A 44 -6.76 2.92 16.58
CA ASP A 44 -5.55 3.66 16.92
C ASP A 44 -4.71 2.87 17.94
N THR A 45 -3.40 3.09 17.97
CA THR A 45 -2.47 2.50 18.94
C THR A 45 -1.49 3.57 19.41
N PRO A 46 -1.50 3.96 20.70
CA PRO A 46 -0.53 4.92 21.22
C PRO A 46 0.88 4.33 21.21
N VAL A 47 1.89 5.18 20.97
CA VAL A 47 3.31 4.80 20.88
C VAL A 47 4.13 5.36 22.05
N ASP A 48 3.56 6.28 22.81
CA ASP A 48 4.12 6.85 24.02
C ASP A 48 3.09 6.91 25.17
N ASP A 49 3.59 7.07 26.39
CA ASP A 49 2.77 7.14 27.60
C ASP A 49 2.02 8.47 27.72
N LEU A 50 2.53 9.52 27.08
CA LEU A 50 1.90 10.85 27.04
C LEU A 50 0.72 10.91 26.05
N GLY A 51 0.59 9.93 25.16
CA GLY A 51 -0.44 9.91 24.11
C GLY A 51 -0.25 11.02 23.09
N THR A 52 1.00 11.40 22.78
CA THR A 52 1.36 12.45 21.82
C THR A 52 1.74 11.90 20.46
N VAL A 53 2.10 10.62 20.37
CA VAL A 53 2.35 9.91 19.12
C VAL A 53 1.49 8.65 19.06
N ARG A 54 0.84 8.41 17.92
CA ARG A 54 0.03 7.20 17.69
C ARG A 54 0.15 6.69 16.27
N LEU A 55 -0.16 5.41 16.11
CA LEU A 55 -0.48 4.80 14.82
C LEU A 55 -1.99 4.72 14.65
N GLN A 56 -2.49 5.12 13.49
CA GLN A 56 -3.88 4.84 13.09
C GLN A 56 -3.87 3.84 11.95
N PHE A 57 -4.57 2.73 12.14
CA PHE A 57 -4.74 1.68 11.15
C PHE A 57 -6.11 1.79 10.52
N ASN A 58 -6.15 1.83 9.20
CA ASN A 58 -7.35 1.80 8.38
C ASN A 58 -7.23 0.58 7.46
N ILE A 59 -8.14 -0.39 7.56
CA ILE A 59 -8.11 -1.58 6.70
C ILE A 59 -9.45 -1.81 6.03
N TRP A 60 -9.41 -2.28 4.80
CA TRP A 60 -10.55 -2.72 4.01
C TRP A 60 -10.37 -4.18 3.67
N ARG A 61 -11.38 -4.99 4.02
CA ARG A 61 -11.39 -6.42 3.71
C ARG A 61 -12.41 -6.77 2.64
N ALA A 62 -11.98 -7.54 1.65
CA ALA A 62 -12.84 -8.18 0.66
C ALA A 62 -12.72 -9.70 0.80
N ASN A 63 -13.85 -10.41 0.87
CA ASN A 63 -13.89 -11.87 1.01
C ASN A 63 -13.03 -12.41 2.18
N GLY A 64 -12.95 -11.66 3.28
CA GLY A 64 -12.19 -12.03 4.47
C GLY A 64 -10.70 -11.66 4.45
N GLN A 65 -10.13 -11.31 3.29
CA GLN A 65 -8.72 -10.95 3.13
C GLN A 65 -8.51 -9.43 3.16
N ILE A 66 -7.32 -8.97 3.52
CA ILE A 66 -6.99 -7.53 3.39
C ILE A 66 -6.87 -7.21 1.90
N ALA A 67 -7.67 -6.24 1.46
CA ALA A 67 -7.70 -5.80 0.07
C ALA A 67 -7.10 -4.40 -0.09
N ASP A 68 -7.20 -3.58 0.96
CA ASP A 68 -6.57 -2.25 1.02
C ASP A 68 -6.26 -1.90 2.48
N PHE A 69 -5.23 -1.09 2.71
CA PHE A 69 -4.90 -0.53 4.00
C PHE A 69 -4.23 0.85 3.90
N VAL A 70 -4.38 1.64 4.96
CA VAL A 70 -3.61 2.86 5.23
C VAL A 70 -3.17 2.84 6.69
N ILE A 71 -1.88 3.08 6.94
CA ILE A 71 -1.33 3.27 8.29
C ILE A 71 -0.80 4.69 8.37
N ASN A 72 -1.38 5.50 9.25
CA ASN A 72 -0.92 6.86 9.52
C ASN A 72 -0.06 6.86 10.79
N VAL A 73 1.12 7.47 10.72
CA VAL A 73 1.87 7.91 11.90
C VAL A 73 1.40 9.32 12.23
N GLN A 74 0.83 9.51 13.41
CA GLN A 74 0.23 10.79 13.81
C GLN A 74 0.88 11.35 15.05
N VAL A 75 1.03 12.67 15.07
CA VAL A 75 1.47 13.45 16.23
C VAL A 75 0.34 14.36 16.69
N LEU A 76 0.25 14.58 18.00
CA LEU A 76 -0.71 15.50 18.58
C LEU A 76 -0.15 16.93 18.50
N THR A 77 -0.91 17.81 17.85
CA THR A 77 -0.61 19.24 17.71
C THR A 77 -1.69 20.08 18.42
N SER A 78 -1.53 21.41 18.44
CA SER A 78 -2.56 22.31 18.98
C SER A 78 -3.90 22.19 18.26
N ASP A 79 -3.88 21.84 16.97
CA ASP A 79 -5.08 21.72 16.12
C ASP A 79 -5.64 20.28 16.11
N GLY A 80 -5.05 19.39 16.90
CA GLY A 80 -5.41 17.98 16.99
C GLY A 80 -4.39 17.05 16.33
N TRP A 81 -4.84 15.87 15.95
CA TRP A 81 -3.97 14.84 15.37
C TRP A 81 -3.60 15.16 13.93
N THR A 82 -2.31 15.22 13.66
CA THR A 82 -1.75 15.44 12.32
C THR A 82 -0.99 14.21 11.88
N SER A 83 -1.34 13.66 10.72
CA SER A 83 -0.52 12.62 10.08
C SER A 83 0.78 13.25 9.61
N VAL A 84 1.91 12.67 9.99
CA VAL A 84 3.24 13.11 9.54
C VAL A 84 3.86 12.09 8.59
N GLU A 85 3.42 10.84 8.65
CA GLU A 85 3.76 9.83 7.65
C GLU A 85 2.55 8.96 7.35
N ARG A 86 2.46 8.48 6.11
CA ARG A 86 1.40 7.59 5.64
C ARG A 86 2.02 6.42 4.89
N VAL A 87 1.61 5.21 5.25
CA VAL A 87 1.82 4.03 4.42
C VAL A 87 0.48 3.64 3.81
N ASP A 88 0.43 3.44 2.50
CA ASP A 88 -0.76 2.95 1.80
C ASP A 88 -0.44 1.82 0.83
N CYS A 89 -1.48 1.14 0.35
CA CYS A 89 -1.39 0.31 -0.84
C CYS A 89 -2.24 0.89 -1.97
N CYS A 90 -1.58 1.35 -3.03
CA CYS A 90 -2.22 1.95 -4.19
C CYS A 90 -1.41 1.64 -5.45
N HIS A 91 -2.06 1.61 -6.62
CA HIS A 91 -1.39 1.47 -7.92
C HIS A 91 -0.45 0.24 -8.03
N GLY A 92 -0.82 -0.90 -7.43
CA GLY A 92 0.03 -2.10 -7.45
C GLY A 92 1.28 -2.00 -6.55
N HIS A 93 1.30 -1.07 -5.60
CA HIS A 93 2.43 -0.89 -4.69
C HIS A 93 1.98 -0.61 -3.27
N CYS A 94 2.87 -0.90 -2.33
CA CYS A 94 2.84 -0.32 -1.01
C CYS A 94 3.81 0.86 -0.96
N HIS A 95 3.33 2.06 -0.62
CA HIS A 95 4.13 3.27 -0.56
C HIS A 95 4.32 3.77 0.87
N LEU A 96 5.41 4.49 1.10
CA LEU A 96 5.61 5.36 2.24
C LEU A 96 5.65 6.81 1.75
N HIS A 97 4.76 7.62 2.31
CA HIS A 97 4.72 9.07 2.18
C HIS A 97 5.27 9.67 3.46
N VAL A 98 6.37 10.41 3.35
CA VAL A 98 6.94 11.20 4.44
C VAL A 98 6.39 12.61 4.33
N ASP A 99 6.01 13.23 5.46
CA ASP A 99 5.38 14.54 5.53
C ASP A 99 4.08 14.66 4.70
N ASN A 100 3.41 13.53 4.46
CA ASN A 100 2.30 13.36 3.51
C ASN A 100 2.60 13.87 2.10
N ASP A 101 3.85 13.82 1.66
CA ASP A 101 4.23 14.14 0.29
C ASP A 101 3.79 13.02 -0.66
N ASP A 102 2.76 13.29 -1.46
CA ASP A 102 2.24 12.38 -2.48
C ASP A 102 3.14 12.30 -3.72
N GLU A 103 3.96 13.32 -3.99
CA GLU A 103 4.84 13.38 -5.17
C GLU A 103 6.11 12.54 -4.97
N ASN A 104 6.64 12.50 -3.74
CA ASN A 104 7.89 11.81 -3.40
C ASN A 104 7.66 10.49 -2.64
N ALA A 105 6.55 9.82 -2.91
CA ALA A 105 6.20 8.54 -2.30
C ALA A 105 7.28 7.47 -2.59
N ARG A 106 7.80 6.83 -1.54
CA ARG A 106 8.77 5.74 -1.67
C ARG A 106 8.05 4.40 -1.80
N SER A 107 8.25 3.70 -2.91
CA SER A 107 7.78 2.32 -3.06
C SER A 107 8.53 1.38 -2.11
N LEU A 108 7.79 0.63 -1.30
CA LEU A 108 8.31 -0.37 -0.36
C LEU A 108 8.16 -1.80 -0.88
N TYR A 109 7.00 -2.12 -1.46
CA TYR A 109 6.68 -3.45 -1.97
C TYR A 109 5.90 -3.34 -3.27
N LYS A 110 6.17 -4.25 -4.21
CA LYS A 110 5.33 -4.51 -5.40
C LYS A 110 4.18 -5.43 -5.00
N LEU A 111 2.98 -5.17 -5.50
CA LEU A 111 1.78 -5.94 -5.22
C LEU A 111 1.21 -6.48 -6.54
N ASP A 112 1.19 -7.80 -6.70
CA ASP A 112 0.64 -8.49 -7.87
C ASP A 112 -0.67 -9.23 -7.54
N GLY A 113 -0.94 -9.49 -6.26
CA GLY A 113 -2.21 -10.05 -5.81
C GLY A 113 -2.57 -9.75 -4.34
N PRO A 114 -3.75 -10.22 -3.89
CA PRO A 114 -4.21 -10.04 -2.51
C PRO A 114 -3.24 -10.59 -1.44
N ALA A 115 -2.52 -11.67 -1.75
CA ALA A 115 -1.53 -12.24 -0.84
C ALA A 115 -0.36 -11.27 -0.57
N ASP A 116 0.04 -10.49 -1.57
CA ASP A 116 1.09 -9.50 -1.42
C ASP A 116 0.63 -8.33 -0.54
N VAL A 117 -0.67 -7.97 -0.59
CA VAL A 117 -1.25 -6.96 0.29
C VAL A 117 -1.17 -7.38 1.75
N GLU A 118 -1.54 -8.63 2.07
CA GLU A 118 -1.44 -9.16 3.43
C GLU A 118 0.01 -9.26 3.90
N HIS A 119 0.92 -9.69 3.01
CA HIS A 119 2.35 -9.72 3.31
C HIS A 119 2.88 -8.30 3.58
N ALA A 120 2.62 -7.35 2.69
CA ALA A 120 3.04 -5.96 2.82
C ALA A 120 2.50 -5.36 4.12
N PHE A 121 1.21 -5.56 4.44
CA PHE A 121 0.61 -5.10 5.68
C PHE A 121 1.39 -5.59 6.90
N SER A 122 1.67 -6.89 7.00
CA SER A 122 2.42 -7.45 8.14
C SER A 122 3.81 -6.81 8.32
N ARG A 123 4.49 -6.49 7.20
CA ARG A 123 5.83 -5.90 7.22
C ARG A 123 5.79 -4.42 7.56
N VAL A 124 4.84 -3.68 7.00
CA VAL A 124 4.74 -2.23 7.23
C VAL A 124 4.15 -1.88 8.58
N GLN A 125 3.45 -2.79 9.26
CA GLN A 125 3.12 -2.60 10.68
C GLN A 125 4.40 -2.42 11.54
N VAL A 126 5.41 -3.27 11.32
CA VAL A 126 6.70 -3.16 12.03
C VAL A 126 7.44 -1.89 11.64
N LEU A 127 7.44 -1.54 10.35
CA LEU A 127 8.04 -0.29 9.87
C LEU A 127 7.36 0.93 10.51
N ALA A 128 6.02 0.99 10.51
CA ALA A 128 5.27 2.10 11.06
C ALA A 128 5.55 2.29 12.56
N ASP A 129 5.64 1.19 13.32
CA ASP A 129 6.05 1.23 14.73
C ASP A 129 7.46 1.82 14.89
N GLN A 130 8.42 1.38 14.08
CA GLN A 130 9.78 1.93 14.09
C GLN A 130 9.81 3.43 13.73
N ARG A 131 9.05 3.85 12.71
CA ARG A 131 8.94 5.25 12.30
C ARG A 131 8.34 6.10 13.41
N ALA A 132 7.26 5.65 14.03
CA ALA A 132 6.60 6.36 15.13
C ALA A 132 7.53 6.53 16.34
N ARG A 133 8.34 5.51 16.67
CA ARG A 133 9.36 5.63 17.73
C ARG A 133 10.44 6.66 17.39
N ILE A 134 10.93 6.68 16.15
CA ILE A 134 11.92 7.69 15.70
C ILE A 134 11.33 9.10 15.81
N ILE A 135 10.06 9.28 15.43
CA ILE A 135 9.37 10.58 15.51
C ILE A 135 9.20 11.01 16.97
N ARG A 136 8.76 10.10 17.84
CA ARG A 136 8.67 10.33 19.29
C ARG A 136 10.02 10.79 19.86
N ASP A 137 11.09 10.08 19.54
CA ASP A 137 12.43 10.35 20.09
C ASP A 137 13.05 11.65 19.55
N ARG A 138 12.57 12.18 18.42
CA ARG A 138 12.97 13.50 17.88
C ARG A 138 12.22 14.67 18.51
N GLY A 139 11.04 14.43 19.07
CA GLY A 139 10.20 15.44 19.72
C GLY A 139 10.36 15.48 21.25
N ALA A 140 11.16 14.58 21.83
CA ALA A 140 11.48 14.50 23.25
C ALA A 140 12.64 15.42 23.66
#